data_AF-V4BK28-F1
#
_entry.id   AF-V4BK28-F1
#
_cell.length_a   1.000
_cell.length_b   1.000
_cell.length_c   1.000
_cell.angle_alpha   90.00
_cell.angle_beta   90.00
_cell.angle_gamma   90.00
#
_symmetry.space_group_name_H-M   'P 1'
#
loop_
_entity.id
_entity.type
_entity.pdbx_description
1 polymer ?
#
loop_
_entity_poly.entity_id
_entity_poly.type
_entity_poly.pdbx_seq_one_letter_code
_entity_poly.pdbx_strand_id
1 'polypeptide(L)' 'MSEEELQLLRLKVNGRERRRMHDLNTALDGLRDVMPYANGPSVRKLSKIATLLLAKNYILMLS' A
#
# COMPACT_ATOMS: atom_id res chain seq x y z
N MET A 1 -9.90 -10.64 -33.27
CA MET A 1 -9.68 -9.38 -32.53
C MET A 1 -8.58 -8.63 -33.25
N SER A 2 -8.77 -7.35 -33.52
CA SER A 2 -7.73 -6.50 -34.09
C SER A 2 -6.64 -6.20 -33.06
N GLU A 3 -5.46 -5.78 -33.52
CA GLU A 3 -4.38 -5.33 -32.63
C GLU A 3 -4.81 -4.15 -31.74
N GLU A 4 -5.65 -3.27 -32.28
CA GLU A 4 -6.21 -2.12 -31.57
C GLU A 4 -7.11 -2.56 -30.41
N GLU A 5 -7.97 -3.56 -30.62
CA GLU A 5 -8.81 -4.14 -29.56
C GLU A 5 -7.98 -4.77 -28.44
N LEU A 6 -6.87 -5.45 -28.79
CA LEU A 6 -5.95 -6.03 -27.81
C LEU A 6 -5.22 -4.95 -27.00
N GLN A 7 -4.81 -3.85 -27.64
CA GLN A 7 -4.17 -2.72 -26.96
C GLN A 7 -5.13 -2.03 -25.98
N LEU A 8 -6.37 -1.80 -26.39
CA LEU A 8 -7.41 -1.22 -25.52
C LEU A 8 -7.69 -2.12 -24.31
N LEU A 9 -7.77 -3.45 -24.51
CA LEU A 9 -7.94 -4.40 -23.42
C LEU A 9 -6.79 -4.34 -22.42
N ARG A 10 -5.54 -4.32 -22.90
CA ARG A 10 -4.34 -4.20 -22.05
C ARG A 10 -4.37 -2.91 -21.23
N LEU A 11 -4.71 -1.77 -21.85
CA LEU A 11 -4.81 -0.49 -21.15
C LEU A 11 -5.90 -0.51 -20.06
N LYS A 12 -7.05 -1.11 -20.36
CA LYS A 12 -8.17 -1.27 -19.42
C LYS A 12 -7.76 -2.12 -18.21
N VAL A 13 -7.09 -3.26 -18.45
CA VAL A 13 -6.60 -4.14 -17.38
C VAL A 13 -5.54 -3.44 -16.52
N ASN A 14 -4.57 -2.78 -17.14
CA ASN A 14 -3.53 -2.04 -16.42
C ASN A 14 -4.12 -0.90 -15.58
N GLY A 15 -5.14 -0.20 -16.10
CA GLY A 15 -5.85 0.84 -15.34
C GLY A 15 -6.56 0.28 -14.11
N ARG A 16 -7.16 -0.90 -14.21
CA ARG A 16 -7.79 -1.59 -13.07
C ARG A 16 -6.77 -1.97 -12.01
N GLU A 17 -5.64 -2.55 -12.41
CA GLU A 17 -4.60 -2.97 -11.44
C GLU A 17 -3.94 -1.77 -10.76
N ARG A 18 -3.75 -0.65 -11.47
CA ARG A 18 -3.28 0.60 -10.85
C ARG A 18 -4.22 1.09 -9.75
N ARG A 19 -5.54 1.06 -9.99
CA ARG A 19 -6.54 1.44 -8.96
C ARG A 19 -6.45 0.51 -7.75
N ARG A 20 -6.43 -0.81 -7.96
CA ARG A 20 -6.28 -1.79 -6.88
C ARG A 20 -5.03 -1.55 -6.04
N MET A 21 -3.90 -1.24 -6.69
CA MET A 21 -2.65 -0.92 -5.99
C MET A 21 -2.71 0.41 -5.24
N HIS A 22 -3.46 1.40 -5.73
CA HIS A 22 -3.68 2.65 -5.02
C HIS A 22 -4.45 2.40 -3.73
N ASP A 23 -5.56 1.66 -3.78
CA ASP A 23 -6.36 1.30 -2.60
C ASP A 23 -5.52 0.57 -1.55
N LEU A 24 -4.69 -0.39 -1.99
CA LEU A 24 -3.76 -1.10 -1.11
C LEU A 24 -2.73 -0.16 -0.46
N ASN A 25 -2.17 0.78 -1.22
CA ASN A 25 -1.21 1.74 -0.67
C ASN A 25 -1.87 2.69 0.33
N THR A 26 -3.11 3.13 0.08
CA THR A 26 -3.89 3.95 1.00
C THR A 26 -4.15 3.22 2.31
N ALA A 27 -4.53 1.93 2.26
CA ALA A 27 -4.70 1.13 3.46
C ALA A 27 -3.38 0.96 4.24
N LEU A 28 -2.25 0.79 3.54
CA LEU A 28 -0.93 0.71 4.17
C LEU A 28 -0.51 2.03 4.80
N ASP A 29 -0.90 3.17 4.23
CA ASP A 29 -0.69 4.49 4.82
C ASP A 29 -1.56 4.67 6.08
N GLY A 30 -2.84 4.29 6.04
CA GLY A 30 -3.67 4.27 7.24
C GLY A 30 -3.12 3.36 8.36
N LEU A 31 -2.49 2.24 8.00
CA LEU A 31 -1.77 1.42 8.99
C LEU A 31 -0.59 2.16 9.62
N ARG A 32 0.15 2.97 8.85
CA ARG A 32 1.27 3.76 9.38
C ARG A 32 0.79 4.77 10.41
N ASP A 33 -0.35 5.41 10.18
CA ASP A 33 -0.87 6.48 11.04
C ASP A 33 -1.23 5.99 12.45
N VAL A 34 -1.56 4.70 12.60
CA VAL A 34 -1.89 4.08 13.89
C VAL A 34 -0.71 3.38 14.56
N MET A 35 0.49 3.37 13.95
CA MET A 35 1.67 2.75 14.54
C MET A 35 2.27 3.61 15.67
N PRO A 36 2.90 2.98 16.68
CA PRO A 36 3.71 3.71 17.63
C PRO A 36 4.82 4.47 16.89
N TYR A 37 5.09 5.70 17.32
CA TYR A 37 6.07 6.61 16.71
C TYR A 37 5.74 7.10 15.29
N ALA A 38 4.49 6.99 14.83
CA ALA A 38 4.07 7.53 13.52
C ALA A 38 4.12 9.07 13.45
N ASN A 39 3.89 9.73 14.58
CA ASN A 39 3.74 11.19 14.66
C ASN A 39 4.92 11.80 15.42
N GLY A 40 5.99 12.13 14.70
CA GLY A 40 7.12 12.86 15.24
C GLY A 40 7.77 13.75 14.18
N PRO A 41 8.32 14.93 14.56
CA PRO A 41 8.84 15.92 13.62
C PRO A 41 10.00 15.43 12.75
N SER A 42 10.59 14.28 13.09
CA SER A 42 11.71 13.63 12.37
C SER A 42 11.37 12.23 11.85
N VAL A 43 10.11 11.79 11.96
CA VAL A 43 9.71 10.43 11.58
C VAL A 43 9.62 10.34 10.05
N ARG A 44 10.51 9.53 9.46
CA ARG A 44 10.45 9.22 8.03
C ARG A 44 9.44 8.11 7.75
N LYS A 45 8.76 8.19 6.60
CA LYS A 45 7.87 7.14 6.10
C LYS A 45 8.62 5.81 6.01
N LEU A 46 8.17 4.82 6.77
CA LEU A 46 8.74 3.47 6.76
C LEU A 46 8.49 2.78 5.41
N SER A 47 9.42 1.93 5.01
CA SER A 47 9.24 1.03 3.86
C SER A 47 8.04 0.10 4.08
N LYS A 48 7.50 -0.48 3.00
CA LYS A 48 6.33 -1.37 3.09
C LYS A 48 6.59 -2.56 4.02
N ILE A 49 7.75 -3.20 3.87
CA ILE A 49 8.15 -4.34 4.70
C ILE A 49 8.37 -3.93 6.16
N ALA A 50 9.02 -2.79 6.41
CA ALA A 50 9.23 -2.30 7.77
C ALA A 50 7.91 -1.95 8.47
N THR A 51 6.96 -1.39 7.73
CA THR A 51 5.60 -1.10 8.24
C THR A 51 4.90 -2.38 8.72
N LEU A 52 4.94 -3.45 7.92
CA LEU A 52 4.31 -4.73 8.26
C LEU A 52 5.00 -5.43 9.45
N LEU A 53 6.34 -5.40 9.49
CA LEU A 53 7.10 -5.96 10.62
C LEU A 53 6.80 -5.23 11.92
N LEU A 54 6.77 -3.89 11.88
CA LEU A 54 6.43 -3.07 13.04
C LEU A 54 5.01 -3.34 13.52
N ALA A 55 4.03 -3.39 12.61
CA ALA A 55 2.64 -3.68 12.94
C ALA A 55 2.47 -5.05 13.59
N LYS A 56 3.11 -6.10 13.05
CA LYS A 56 3.10 -7.44 13.65
C LYS A 56 3.65 -7.40 15.07
N ASN A 57 4.82 -6.79 15.27
CA ASN A 57 5.46 -6.73 16.58
C ASN A 57 4.63 -5.91 17.58
N TYR A 58 3.99 -4.85 17.11
CA TYR A 58 3.12 -4.02 17.95
C TYR A 58 1.90 -4.79 18.46
N ILE A 59 1.24 -5.57 17.60
CA ILE A 59 0.14 -6.46 18.00
C ILE A 59 0.62 -7.48 19.05
N LEU A 60 1.78 -8.12 18.83
CA LEU A 60 2.34 -9.10 19.77
C LEU A 60 2.70 -8.50 21.12
N MET A 61 3.12 -7.24 21.17
CA MET A 61 3.46 -6.53 22.41
C MET A 61 2.21 -6.20 23.25
N LEU A 62 1.06 -6.05 22.60
CA LEU A 62 -0.22 -5.72 23.24
C LEU A 62 -1.04 -6.96 23.62
N SER A 63 -0.58 -8.16 23.25
CA SER A 63 -1.23 -9.45 23.55
C SER A 63 -0.70 -10.01 24.86
#